data_AF-A0A966B1M3-F1
#
_entry.id   AF-A0A966B1M3-F1
#
_cell.length_a   1.000
_cell.length_b   1.000
_cell.length_c   1.000
_cell.angle_alpha   90.00
_cell.angle_beta   90.00
_cell.angle_gamma   90.00
#
_symmetry.space_group_name_H-M   'P 1'
#
loop_
_entity.id
_entity.type
_entity.pdbx_description
1 polymer ?
#
loop_
_entity_poly.entity_id
_entity_poly.type
_entity_poly.pdbx_seq_one_letter_code
_entity_poly.pdbx_strand_id
1 'polypeptide(L)' 'MYETYGKEADFYWVYIREAHPLGSSRPSPLKIEQPKTFSEREEIAQSCQAGLNLSVPLLVDDIKDTV' A
#
# COMPACT_ATOMS: atom_id res chain seq x y z
N MET A 1 10.04 -10.14 -11.06
CA MET A 1 10.45 -10.79 -9.79
C MET A 1 9.42 -11.81 -9.35
N TYR A 2 8.20 -11.40 -8.99
CA TYR A 2 7.11 -12.34 -8.69
C TYR A 2 6.82 -13.31 -9.86
N GLU A 3 6.66 -12.80 -11.08
CA GLU A 3 6.40 -13.65 -12.26
C GLU A 3 7.52 -14.65 -12.54
N THR A 4 8.76 -14.32 -12.15
CA THR A 4 9.95 -15.13 -12.41
C THR A 4 10.17 -16.17 -11.31
N TYR A 5 9.96 -15.81 -10.05
CA TYR A 5 10.37 -16.61 -8.89
C TYR A 5 9.20 -17.00 -7.96
N GLY A 6 7.95 -16.71 -8.32
CA GLY A 6 6.78 -16.98 -7.48
C GLY A 6 6.49 -18.46 -7.24
N LYS A 7 7.24 -19.38 -7.87
CA LYS A 7 7.23 -20.82 -7.57
C LYS A 7 8.29 -21.24 -6.55
N GLU A 8 9.28 -20.39 -6.32
CA GLU A 8 10.46 -20.67 -5.49
C GLU A 8 10.42 -19.88 -4.16
N ALA A 9 9.64 -18.80 -4.11
CA ALA A 9 9.42 -18.01 -2.91
C ALA A 9 7.99 -17.44 -2.90
N ASP A 10 7.45 -17.27 -1.71
CA ASP A 10 6.20 -16.55 -1.50
C ASP A 10 6.47 -15.04 -1.51
N PHE A 11 5.63 -14.30 -2.23
CA PHE A 11 5.70 -12.85 -2.32
C PHE A 11 4.42 -12.24 -1.76
N TYR A 12 4.60 -11.21 -0.95
CA TYR A 12 3.52 -10.39 -0.43
C TYR A 12 3.86 -8.92 -0.65
N TRP A 13 2.88 -8.16 -1.11
CA TRP A 13 2.96 -6.71 -1.12
C TRP A 13 2.28 -6.20 0.15
N VAL A 14 2.98 -5.43 0.98
CA VAL A 14 2.39 -4.85 2.19
C VAL A 14 2.17 -3.36 1.98
N TYR A 15 0.91 -2.94 2.03
CA TYR A 15 0.54 -1.53 1.99
C TYR A 15 0.65 -0.93 3.39
N ILE A 16 1.49 0.10 3.53
CA ILE A 16 1.83 0.75 4.80
C ILE A 16 1.39 2.21 4.81
N ARG A 17 1.71 2.94 5.88
CA ARG A 17 1.47 4.39 6.00
C ARG A 17 2.01 5.18 4.80
N GLU A 18 1.23 6.19 4.36
CA GLU A 18 1.63 7.11 3.30
C GLU A 18 2.97 7.80 3.60
N ALA A 19 3.90 7.70 2.65
CA ALA A 19 5.17 8.42 2.74
C ALA A 19 4.97 9.93 2.67
N HIS A 20 4.03 10.38 1.82
CA HIS A 20 3.79 11.78 1.47
C HIS A 20 2.29 12.11 1.41
N PRO A 21 1.60 12.07 2.57
CA PRO A 21 0.18 12.41 2.61
C PRO A 21 -0.04 13.89 2.26
N LEU A 22 -1.29 14.22 1.90
CA LEU A 22 -1.72 15.58 1.63
C LEU A 22 -1.39 16.49 2.84
N GLY A 23 -0.77 17.64 2.57
CA GLY A 23 -0.30 18.56 3.60
C GLY A 23 1.06 18.22 4.21
N SER A 24 1.73 17.13 3.79
CA SER A 24 3.12 16.89 4.16
C SER A 24 4.07 17.89 3.52
N SER A 25 5.27 18.06 4.11
CA SER A 25 6.31 18.98 3.61
C SER A 25 6.88 18.60 2.24
N ARG A 26 6.56 17.39 1.75
CA ARG A 26 6.96 16.88 0.44
C ARG A 26 5.70 16.54 -0.36
N PRO A 27 5.28 17.41 -1.29
CA PRO A 27 4.03 17.20 -2.02
C PRO A 27 4.13 15.94 -2.91
N SER A 28 3.04 15.18 -2.95
CA SER A 28 2.86 14.03 -3.85
C SER A 28 1.83 14.34 -4.93
N PRO A 29 2.03 13.88 -6.19
CA PRO A 29 1.02 14.04 -7.24
C PRO A 29 -0.27 13.27 -6.96
N LEU A 30 -0.24 12.23 -6.12
CA LEU A 30 -1.39 11.38 -5.83
C LEU A 30 -2.42 12.03 -4.89
N LYS A 31 -2.04 13.11 -4.19
CA LYS A 31 -2.93 13.90 -3.29
C LYS A 31 -3.81 13.04 -2.36
N ILE A 32 -3.21 12.01 -1.75
CA ILE A 32 -3.89 11.08 -0.84
C ILE A 32 -3.77 11.62 0.59
N GLU A 33 -4.87 11.71 1.33
CA GLU A 33 -4.84 12.02 2.76
C GLU A 33 -4.28 10.85 3.56
N GLN A 34 -3.71 11.12 4.74
CA GLN A 34 -3.29 10.04 5.63
C GLN A 34 -4.53 9.30 6.17
N PRO A 35 -4.74 8.01 5.84
CA PRO A 35 -5.83 7.24 6.44
C PRO A 35 -5.65 7.16 7.96
N LYS A 36 -6.76 7.27 8.69
CA LYS A 36 -6.85 7.29 10.16
C LYS A 36 -7.50 6.02 10.71
N THR A 37 -8.12 5.22 9.85
CA THR A 37 -8.72 3.94 10.18
C THR A 37 -8.19 2.85 9.25
N PHE A 38 -8.32 1.59 9.68
CA PHE A 38 -7.94 0.45 8.86
C PHE A 38 -8.76 0.37 7.56
N SER A 39 -10.07 0.64 7.63
CA SER A 39 -10.95 0.63 6.47
C SER A 39 -10.52 1.65 5.40
N GLU A 40 -10.18 2.87 5.81
CA GLU A 40 -9.67 3.89 4.87
C GLU A 40 -8.35 3.45 4.23
N ARG A 41 -7.44 2.84 5.00
CA ARG A 41 -6.18 2.32 4.47
C ARG A 41 -6.40 1.18 3.49
N GLU A 42 -7.36 0.29 3.78
CA GLU A 42 -7.73 -0.82 2.90
C GLU A 42 -8.29 -0.31 1.56
N GLU A 43 -9.18 0.68 1.57
CA GLU A 43 -9.74 1.27 0.34
C GLU A 43 -8.67 1.90 -0.55
N ILE A 44 -7.71 2.61 0.04
CA ILE A 44 -6.58 3.20 -0.68
C ILE A 44 -5.67 2.10 -1.23
N ALA A 45 -5.38 1.06 -0.42
CA ALA A 45 -4.56 -0.07 -0.83
C ALA A 45 -5.16 -0.81 -2.03
N GLN A 46 -6.48 -1.05 -2.04
CA GLN A 46 -7.20 -1.65 -3.16
C GLN A 46 -7.12 -0.79 -4.42
N SER A 47 -7.29 0.52 -4.27
CA SER A 47 -7.17 1.48 -5.39
C SER A 47 -5.75 1.48 -5.97
N CYS A 48 -4.73 1.43 -5.12
CA CYS A 48 -3.32 1.34 -5.54
C CYS A 48 -3.03 0.02 -6.25
N GLN A 49 -3.52 -1.11 -5.73
CA GLN A 49 -3.37 -2.42 -6.34
C GLN A 49 -3.97 -2.46 -7.76
N ALA A 50 -5.18 -1.92 -7.92
CA ALA A 50 -5.86 -1.82 -9.21
C ALA A 50 -5.09 -0.91 -10.17
N GLY A 51 -4.63 0.26 -9.71
CA GLY A 51 -3.88 1.21 -10.53
C GLY A 51 -2.50 0.71 -10.99
N LEU A 52 -1.85 -0.13 -10.18
CA LEU A 52 -0.56 -0.75 -10.49
C LEU A 52 -0.68 -2.12 -11.17
N ASN A 53 -1.90 -2.64 -11.34
CA ASN A 53 -2.18 -3.97 -11.89
C ASN A 53 -1.35 -5.08 -11.20
N LEU A 54 -1.28 -5.04 -9.86
CA LEU A 54 -0.48 -5.97 -9.09
C LEU A 54 -1.16 -7.35 -9.02
N SER A 55 -0.43 -8.38 -9.45
CA SER A 55 -0.84 -9.79 -9.38
C SER A 55 -0.37 -10.50 -8.11
N VAL A 56 0.47 -9.84 -7.30
CA VAL A 56 0.97 -10.34 -6.01
C VAL A 56 -0.12 -10.18 -4.94
N PRO A 57 -0.29 -11.13 -4.01
CA PRO A 57 -1.15 -10.93 -2.84
C PRO A 57 -0.82 -9.63 -2.10
N LEU A 58 -1.86 -8.82 -1.84
CA LEU A 58 -1.78 -7.57 -1.10
C LEU A 58 -2.21 -7.79 0.35
N LEU A 59 -1.37 -7.36 1.28
CA LEU A 59 -1.66 -7.25 2.70
C LEU A 59 -1.71 -5.77 3.07
N VAL A 60 -2.50 -5.42 4.08
CA VAL A 60 -2.62 -4.05 4.58
C VAL A 60 -2.13 -4.04 6.02
N ASP A 61 -1.16 -3.17 6.31
CA ASP A 61 -0.59 -3.02 7.64
C ASP A 61 -1.58 -2.36 8.61
N ASP A 62 -1.41 -2.63 9.90
CA ASP A 62 -2.28 -2.06 10.94
C ASP A 62 -2.13 -0.54 11.02
N ILE A 63 -3.16 0.14 11.55
CA ILE A 63 -3.12 1.61 11.65
C ILE A 63 -2.13 2.13 12.69
N LYS A 64 -1.62 1.25 13.57
CA LYS A 64 -0.75 1.62 14.69
C LYS A 64 0.71 1.70 14.26
N ASP A 65 1.02 1.26 13.05
CA ASP A 65 2.37 1.15 12.51
C ASP A 65 3.29 0.42 13.52
N THR A 66 2.79 -0.67 14.10
CA THR A 66 3.49 -1.42 15.14
C THR A 66 4.79 -2.02 14.60
N VAL A 67 5.92 -1.75 15.26
CA VAL A 67 7.27 -2.27 14.90
C VAL A 67 7.72 -3.43 15.76
#